data_AF-A0AAW5KCW1-F1
#
_entry.id   AF-A0AAW5KCW1-F1
#
_cell.length_a   1.000
_cell.length_b   1.000
_cell.length_c   1.000
_cell.angle_alpha   90.00
_cell.angle_beta   90.00
_cell.angle_gamma   90.00
#
_symmetry.space_group_name_H-M   'P 1'
#
loop_
_entity.id
_entity.type
_entity.pdbx_description
1 polymer ?
#
loop_
_entity_poly.entity_id
_entity_poly.type
_entity_poly.pdbx_seq_one_letter_code
_entity_poly.pdbx_strand_id
1 'polypeptide(L)'
;LLALRPDLEICPIRGNVDTRLDRNERDGLDGTILAVSGLKRLGWAGRICHPFSPDEMIPACGQGALGLQIRADDRAVKAALAPLEAPLAARQAAAERATLAAAGGSCHLPV
;
A
#
# COMPACT_ATOMS: atom_id res chain seq x y z
N LEU A 1 2.60 -6.33 12.93
CA LEU A 1 2.45 -7.81 12.90
C LEU A 1 2.99 -8.47 14.16
N LEU A 2 4.28 -8.34 14.50
CA LEU A 2 4.84 -8.98 15.71
C LEU A 2 4.16 -8.55 17.02
N ALA A 3 3.58 -7.35 17.07
CA ALA A 3 2.74 -6.93 18.20
C ALA A 3 1.45 -7.77 18.37
N LEU A 4 0.90 -8.30 17.28
CA LEU A 4 -0.29 -9.17 17.25
C LEU A 4 0.07 -10.66 17.33
N ARG A 5 1.19 -11.04 16.69
CA ARG A 5 1.67 -12.42 16.57
C ARG A 5 3.19 -12.46 16.82
N PRO A 6 3.62 -12.42 18.09
CA PRO A 6 5.03 -12.39 18.46
C PRO A 6 5.75 -13.72 18.19
N ASP A 7 5.00 -14.78 17.92
CA ASP A 7 5.47 -16.13 17.61
C ASP A 7 5.97 -16.28 16.16
N LEU A 8 5.73 -15.31 15.28
CA LEU A 8 6.11 -15.39 13.87
C LEU A 8 7.56 -14.96 13.63
N GLU A 9 8.23 -15.61 12.68
CA GLU A 9 9.50 -15.15 12.11
C GLU A 9 9.24 -14.27 10.88
N ILE A 10 9.85 -13.08 10.83
CA ILE A 10 9.68 -12.14 9.72
C ILE A 10 10.82 -12.29 8.71
N CYS A 11 10.52 -12.90 7.57
CA CYS A 11 11.45 -13.03 6.45
C CYS A 11 11.32 -11.84 5.47
N PRO A 12 12.36 -11.02 5.26
CA PRO A 12 12.30 -9.90 4.32
C PRO A 12 12.17 -10.38 2.88
N ILE A 13 11.15 -9.87 2.18
CA ILE A 13 10.85 -10.23 0.79
C ILE A 13 10.80 -8.99 -0.11
N ARG A 14 11.41 -9.09 -1.29
CA ARG A 14 11.42 -8.05 -2.33
C ARG A 14 11.12 -8.66 -3.69
N GLY A 15 10.72 -7.82 -4.64
CA GLY A 15 10.28 -8.22 -5.98
C GLY A 15 8.88 -7.72 -6.29
N ASN A 16 8.34 -8.10 -7.44
CA ASN A 16 6.95 -7.86 -7.82
C ASN A 16 6.01 -8.83 -7.09
N VAL A 17 4.70 -8.56 -7.11
CA VAL A 17 3.70 -9.33 -6.33
C VAL A 17 3.69 -10.81 -6.69
N ASP A 18 3.76 -11.13 -7.98
CA ASP A 18 3.91 -12.48 -8.54
C ASP A 18 5.14 -13.19 -7.94
N THR A 19 6.32 -12.59 -8.09
CA THR A 19 7.58 -13.19 -7.61
C THR A 19 7.62 -13.36 -6.10
N ARG A 20 6.87 -12.52 -5.35
CA ARG A 20 6.73 -12.65 -3.90
C ARG A 20 5.84 -13.82 -3.51
N LEU A 21 4.77 -14.09 -4.26
CA LEU A 21 3.91 -15.24 -4.01
C LEU A 21 4.62 -16.55 -4.33
N ASP A 22 5.37 -16.61 -5.43
CA ASP A 22 6.14 -17.81 -5.81
C ASP A 22 7.21 -18.17 -4.77
N ARG A 23 7.71 -17.17 -4.03
CA ARG A 23 8.66 -17.36 -2.93
C ARG A 23 8.08 -18.09 -1.74
N ASN A 24 6.75 -18.09 -1.55
CA ASN A 24 6.15 -18.88 -0.47
C ASN A 24 6.51 -20.36 -0.66
N GLU A 25 6.33 -20.88 -1.86
CA GLU A 25 6.65 -22.27 -2.18
C GLU A 25 8.17 -22.49 -2.27
N ARG A 26 8.87 -21.60 -2.99
CA ARG A 26 10.31 -21.77 -3.27
C ARG A 26 11.19 -21.67 -2.01
N ASP A 27 10.88 -20.73 -1.13
CA ASP A 27 11.69 -20.45 0.05
C ASP A 27 11.06 -21.05 1.33
N GLY A 28 9.95 -21.78 1.21
CA GLY A 28 9.26 -22.43 2.32
C GLY A 28 8.62 -21.44 3.31
N LEU A 29 8.09 -20.31 2.83
CA LEU A 29 7.40 -19.34 3.69
C LEU A 29 5.92 -19.74 3.87
N ASP A 30 5.43 -19.61 5.10
CA ASP A 30 4.02 -19.89 5.43
C ASP A 30 3.04 -18.87 4.83
N GLY A 31 3.52 -17.67 4.50
CA GLY A 31 2.69 -16.64 3.90
C GLY A 31 3.42 -15.33 3.62
N THR A 32 2.77 -14.48 2.83
CA THR A 32 3.26 -13.13 2.51
C THR A 32 2.17 -12.11 2.80
N ILE A 33 2.53 -10.98 3.44
CA ILE A 33 1.65 -9.84 3.64
C ILE A 33 1.69 -8.93 2.42
N LEU A 34 0.53 -8.65 1.83
CA LEU A 34 0.37 -7.81 0.64
C LEU A 34 -0.81 -6.86 0.80
N ALA A 35 -0.74 -5.72 0.12
CA ALA A 35 -1.86 -4.79 0.04
C ALA A 35 -3.03 -5.42 -0.75
N VAL A 36 -4.22 -5.47 -0.13
CA VAL A 36 -5.46 -5.96 -0.73
C VAL A 36 -5.77 -5.26 -2.06
N SER A 37 -5.52 -3.95 -2.14
CA SER A 37 -5.72 -3.16 -3.36
C SER A 37 -4.89 -3.66 -4.55
N GLY A 38 -3.66 -4.11 -4.30
CA GLY A 38 -2.78 -4.66 -5.33
C GLY A 38 -3.33 -5.98 -5.88
N LEU A 39 -3.72 -6.89 -4.99
CA LEU A 39 -4.30 -8.19 -5.37
C LEU A 39 -5.62 -8.02 -6.13
N LYS A 40 -6.50 -7.10 -5.70
CA LYS A 40 -7.76 -6.82 -6.40
C LYS A 40 -7.53 -6.29 -7.82
N ARG A 41 -6.57 -5.37 -8.02
CA ARG A 41 -6.23 -4.83 -9.34
C ARG A 41 -5.68 -5.88 -10.30
N LEU A 42 -4.99 -6.89 -9.77
CA LEU A 42 -4.47 -8.03 -10.54
C LEU A 42 -5.51 -9.13 -10.80
N GLY A 43 -6.75 -8.98 -10.29
CA GLY A 43 -7.77 -10.02 -10.39
C GLY A 43 -7.53 -11.22 -9.46
N TRP A 44 -6.67 -11.08 -8.45
CA TRP A 44 -6.26 -12.16 -7.54
C TRP A 44 -6.94 -12.09 -6.17
N ALA A 45 -8.14 -11.51 -6.10
CA ALA A 45 -8.89 -11.39 -4.86
C ALA A 45 -9.15 -12.75 -4.18
N GLY A 46 -9.30 -13.83 -4.95
CA GLY A 46 -9.47 -15.19 -4.43
C GLY A 46 -8.25 -15.78 -3.72
N ARG A 47 -7.07 -15.15 -3.81
CA ARG A 47 -5.86 -15.55 -3.08
C ARG A 47 -5.74 -14.90 -1.70
N ILE A 48 -6.67 -14.01 -1.32
CA ILE A 48 -6.64 -13.32 -0.03
C ILE A 48 -7.19 -14.27 1.04
N CYS A 49 -6.31 -14.78 1.90
CA CYS A 49 -6.71 -15.67 2.99
C CYS A 49 -7.25 -14.91 4.22
N HIS A 50 -6.67 -13.74 4.52
CA HIS A 50 -7.04 -12.94 5.68
C HIS A 50 -6.84 -11.44 5.40
N PRO A 51 -7.92 -10.64 5.32
CA PRO A 51 -7.81 -9.20 5.23
C PRO A 51 -7.72 -8.57 6.63
N PHE A 52 -6.58 -7.96 6.95
CA PHE A 52 -6.41 -7.21 8.21
C PHE A 52 -7.31 -5.97 8.23
N SER A 53 -7.96 -5.73 9.36
CA SER A 53 -8.61 -4.46 9.67
C SER A 53 -7.59 -3.36 10.00
N PRO A 54 -7.96 -2.07 9.91
CA PRO A 54 -7.09 -0.98 10.33
C PRO A 54 -6.66 -1.04 11.82
N ASP A 55 -7.46 -1.69 12.67
CA ASP A 55 -7.15 -1.87 14.10
C ASP A 55 -6.07 -2.95 14.32
N GLU A 56 -5.97 -3.93 13.42
CA GLU A 56 -4.94 -4.99 13.47
C GLU A 56 -3.64 -4.57 12.77
N MET A 57 -3.78 -3.85 11.65
CA MET A 57 -2.64 -3.40 10.84
C MET A 57 -2.95 -2.07 10.17
N ILE A 58 -2.40 -1.00 10.74
CA ILE A 58 -2.48 0.34 10.18
C ILE A 58 -1.85 0.33 8.77
N PRO A 59 -2.59 0.79 7.72
CA PRO A 59 -2.04 0.85 6.37
C PRO A 59 -0.90 1.85 6.24
N ALA A 60 0.01 1.60 5.30
CA ALA A 60 0.94 2.63 4.86
C ALA A 60 0.20 3.86 4.31
N CYS A 61 0.80 5.04 4.47
CA CYS A 61 0.24 6.29 3.94
C CYS A 61 -0.04 6.19 2.43
N GLY A 62 -1.26 6.52 2.03
CA GLY A 62 -1.76 6.46 0.66
C GLY A 62 -1.99 5.05 0.12
N GLN A 63 -1.94 4.00 0.96
CA GLN A 63 -2.11 2.63 0.50
C GLN A 63 -3.47 2.46 -0.22
N GLY A 64 -3.40 2.02 -1.48
CA GLY A 64 -4.58 1.83 -2.31
C GLY A 64 -5.04 3.07 -3.08
N ALA A 65 -4.53 4.27 -2.79
CA ALA A 65 -4.73 5.43 -3.65
C ALA A 65 -3.88 5.34 -4.93
N LEU A 66 -4.32 6.00 -6.00
CA LEU A 66 -3.50 6.25 -7.20
C LEU A 66 -3.29 7.76 -7.30
N GLY A 67 -2.03 8.18 -7.35
CA GLY A 67 -1.65 9.58 -7.58
C GLY A 67 -1.20 9.77 -9.02
N LEU A 68 -1.66 10.85 -9.65
CA LEU A 68 -1.19 11.28 -10.96
C LEU A 68 -0.26 12.48 -10.79
N GLN A 69 0.98 12.35 -11.22
CA GLN A 69 1.96 13.44 -11.18
C GLN A 69 1.98 14.13 -12.54
N ILE A 70 1.86 15.46 -12.51
CA ILE A 70 1.90 16.31 -13.70
C ILE A 70 2.86 17.47 -13.47
N ARG A 71 3.27 18.15 -14.55
CA ARG A 71 3.98 19.42 -14.46
C ARG A 71 3.08 20.48 -13.81
N ALA A 72 3.64 21.32 -12.95
CA ALA A 72 2.88 22.30 -12.18
C ALA A 72 2.24 23.41 -13.04
N ASP A 73 2.85 23.73 -14.18
CA ASP A 73 2.43 24.77 -15.12
C ASP A 73 1.53 24.26 -16.26
N ASP A 74 1.33 22.95 -16.38
CA ASP A 74 0.51 22.34 -17.43
C ASP A 74 -0.98 22.39 -17.12
N ARG A 75 -1.59 23.56 -17.38
CA ARG A 75 -3.02 23.81 -17.15
C ARG A 75 -3.93 22.92 -17.98
N ALA A 76 -3.51 22.57 -19.19
CA ALA A 76 -4.30 21.74 -20.10
C ALA A 76 -4.44 20.32 -19.55
N VAL A 77 -3.33 19.72 -19.11
CA VAL A 77 -3.36 18.39 -18.48
C VAL A 77 -4.12 18.43 -17.16
N LYS A 78 -3.94 19.48 -16.34
CA LYS A 78 -4.70 19.63 -15.07
C LYS A 78 -6.21 19.65 -15.31
N ALA A 79 -6.67 20.39 -16.32
CA ALA A 79 -8.09 20.45 -16.68
C ALA A 79 -8.61 19.09 -17.18
N ALA A 80 -7.82 18.37 -17.99
CA ALA A 80 -8.19 17.05 -18.50
C ALA A 80 -8.30 15.98 -17.41
N LEU A 81 -7.50 16.06 -16.35
CA LEU A 81 -7.51 15.10 -15.24
C LEU A 81 -8.50 15.44 -14.13
N ALA A 82 -9.04 16.66 -14.08
CA ALA A 82 -9.99 17.09 -13.05
C ALA A 82 -11.18 16.14 -12.85
N PRO A 83 -11.78 15.52 -13.88
CA PRO A 83 -12.87 14.56 -13.70
C PRO A 83 -12.46 13.25 -12.99
N LEU A 84 -11.16 12.91 -12.95
CA LEU A 84 -10.65 11.71 -12.29
C LEU A 84 -10.38 11.93 -10.80
N GLU A 85 -10.43 13.18 -10.32
CA GLU A 85 -10.15 13.49 -8.93
C GLU A 85 -11.26 12.97 -8.01
N ALA A 86 -10.87 12.29 -6.94
CA ALA A 86 -11.74 11.85 -5.87
C ALA A 86 -11.49 12.74 -4.64
N PRO A 87 -12.30 13.78 -4.37
CA PRO A 87 -11.97 14.82 -3.39
C PRO A 87 -11.79 14.28 -1.96
N LEU A 88 -12.55 13.26 -1.57
CA LEU A 88 -12.42 12.64 -0.25
C LEU A 88 -11.06 11.91 -0.12
N ALA A 89 -10.72 11.07 -1.10
CA ALA A 89 -9.45 10.34 -1.13
C ALA A 89 -8.26 11.30 -1.18
N ALA A 90 -8.37 12.41 -1.92
CA ALA A 90 -7.33 13.45 -1.98
C ALA A 90 -7.08 14.08 -0.60
N ARG A 91 -8.14 14.40 0.15
CA ARG A 91 -8.02 14.95 1.51
C ARG A 91 -7.41 13.96 2.49
N GLN A 92 -7.82 12.69 2.44
CA GLN A 92 -7.27 11.62 3.28
C GLN A 92 -5.77 11.42 3.00
N ALA A 93 -5.40 11.28 1.72
CA ALA A 93 -3.99 11.13 1.33
C ALA A 93 -3.15 12.35 1.70
N ALA A 94 -3.71 13.57 1.62
CA ALA A 94 -3.03 14.79 2.05
C ALA A 94 -2.78 14.79 3.57
N ALA A 95 -3.76 14.40 4.37
CA ALA A 95 -3.62 14.29 5.82
C ALA A 95 -2.58 13.23 6.22
N GLU A 96 -2.64 12.04 5.64
CA GLU A 96 -1.67 10.96 5.87
C GLU A 96 -0.24 11.38 5.52
N ARG A 97 -0.06 12.02 4.34
CA ARG A 97 1.25 12.54 3.92
C ARG A 97 1.78 13.64 4.85
N ALA A 98 0.90 14.50 5.36
CA ALA A 98 1.29 15.54 6.31
C ALA A 98 1.77 14.93 7.64
N THR A 99 1.06 13.93 8.16
CA THR A 99 1.46 13.18 9.35
C THR A 99 2.81 12.49 9.16
N LEU A 100 2.99 11.79 8.03
CA LEU A 100 4.25 11.14 7.70
C LEU A 100 5.41 12.15 7.59
N ALA A 101 5.19 13.29 6.92
CA ALA A 101 6.19 14.34 6.80
C ALA A 101 6.59 14.92 8.18
N ALA A 102 5.62 15.16 9.06
CA ALA A 102 5.88 15.65 10.42
C ALA A 102 6.67 14.66 11.28
N ALA A 103 6.51 13.35 11.04
CA ALA A 103 7.25 12.30 11.73
C ALA A 103 8.69 12.07 11.18
N GLY A 104 9.15 12.86 10.21
CA GLY A 104 10.45 12.64 9.53
C GLY A 104 10.41 11.54 8.46
N GLY A 105 9.23 11.28 7.93
CA GLY A 105 8.83 10.11 7.16
C GLY A 105 9.68 9.74 5.94
N SER A 106 9.99 8.44 5.86
CA SER A 106 10.39 7.73 4.64
C SER A 106 9.63 6.41 4.60
N CYS A 107 9.59 5.74 3.44
CA CYS A 107 8.97 4.42 3.29
C CYS A 107 9.62 3.30 4.13
N HIS A 108 10.66 3.62 4.90
CA HIS A 108 11.38 2.68 5.77
C HIS A 108 11.13 2.92 7.25
N LEU A 109 10.41 3.98 7.63
CA LEU A 109 10.01 4.19 9.01
C LEU A 109 8.75 3.36 9.30
N PRO A 110 8.66 2.71 10.48
CA PRO A 110 7.49 1.93 10.88
C PRO A 110 6.36 2.88 11.35
N VAL A 111 5.82 3.66 10.41
CA VAL A 111 4.77 4.67 10.61
C VAL A 111 3.57 4.32 9.76
#